data_AF-A0A9D4EEF3-F1
#
_entry.id   AF-A0A9D4EEF3-F1
#
_cell.length_a   1.000
_cell.length_b   1.000
_cell.length_c   1.000
_cell.angle_alpha   90.00
_cell.angle_beta   90.00
_cell.angle_gamma   90.00
#
_symmetry.space_group_name_H-M   'P 1'
#
loop_
_entity.id
_entity.type
_entity.pdbx_description
1 polymer ?
#
loop_
_entity_poly.entity_id
_entity_poly.type
_entity_poly.pdbx_seq_one_letter_code
_entity_poly.pdbx_strand_id
1 'polypeptide(L)'
;MYSNNIEVINDRAFCNLTFALSSKVFMRLSSNAISSLGDNAFDCIPNNVHYLGLQNNRLTALPVEMLKLTNVKELFLQNNPLVRLNPLILKQLGPTLTNLQLDLGRFSTWSSKFSQLRELNYLEANNITSSQKMVFLDFLCRLTASSSTTHG
;
A
#
# COMPACT_ATOMS: atom_id res chain seq x y z
N MET A 1 5.53 21.60 1.22
CA MET A 1 6.87 20.97 1.34
C MET A 1 7.19 20.86 2.82
N TYR A 2 6.86 19.73 3.45
CA TYR A 2 7.35 19.39 4.80
C TYR A 2 7.95 17.99 4.68
N SER A 3 9.16 17.90 4.15
CA SER A 3 9.93 16.67 4.27
C SER A 3 10.40 16.61 5.71
N ASN A 4 9.73 15.80 6.53
CA ASN A 4 10.27 15.47 7.83
C ASN A 4 11.35 14.41 7.54
N ASN A 5 12.55 14.54 8.09
CA ASN A 5 13.63 13.59 7.83
C ASN A 5 13.42 12.30 8.65
N ILE A 6 12.19 11.75 8.65
CA ILE A 6 11.84 10.56 9.40
C ILE A 6 12.44 9.37 8.67
N GLU A 7 13.37 8.68 9.33
CA GLU A 7 14.05 7.51 8.78
C GLU A 7 13.45 6.19 9.25
N VAL A 8 12.88 6.20 10.46
CA VAL A 8 12.30 5.03 11.13
C VAL A 8 11.00 5.46 11.83
N ILE A 9 9.95 4.68 11.65
CA ILE A 9 8.76 4.77 12.50
C ILE A 9 8.96 3.81 13.67
N ASN A 10 9.10 4.35 14.89
CA ASN A 10 9.34 3.53 16.07
C ASN A 10 8.12 2.70 16.48
N ASP A 11 8.36 1.69 17.32
CA ASP A 11 7.31 0.94 18.00
C ASP A 11 6.35 1.88 18.72
N ARG A 12 5.06 1.56 18.67
CA ARG A 12 4.00 2.29 19.36
C ARG A 12 3.92 3.78 18.99
N ALA A 13 4.53 4.20 17.87
CA ALA A 13 4.55 5.61 17.43
C ALA A 13 3.16 6.25 17.34
N PHE A 14 2.12 5.44 17.12
CA PHE A 14 0.74 5.92 16.97
C PHE A 14 -0.15 5.64 18.19
N CYS A 15 0.39 5.09 19.28
CA CYS A 15 -0.42 4.72 20.45
C CYS A 15 -1.06 5.92 21.16
N ASN A 16 -0.39 7.06 21.18
CA ASN A 16 -0.95 8.29 21.75
C ASN A 16 -2.10 8.86 20.91
N LEU A 17 -2.32 8.35 19.69
CA LEU A 17 -3.43 8.76 18.85
C LEU A 17 -4.73 7.99 19.19
N THR A 18 -4.66 6.88 19.93
CA THR A 18 -5.82 6.00 20.16
C THR A 18 -6.98 6.64 20.89
N PHE A 19 -6.71 7.37 21.97
CA PHE A 19 -7.75 8.02 22.76
C PHE A 19 -8.51 9.12 21.98
N ALA A 20 -7.94 9.59 20.87
CA ALA A 20 -8.53 10.63 20.03
C ALA A 20 -9.25 10.07 18.78
N LEU A 21 -9.16 8.77 18.51
CA LEU A 21 -9.54 8.21 17.20
C LEU A 21 -10.61 7.11 17.31
N SER A 22 -11.87 7.53 17.44
CA SER A 22 -13.04 6.69 17.08
C SER A 22 -13.32 6.67 15.57
N SER A 23 -12.52 7.40 14.79
CA SER A 23 -12.75 7.64 13.36
C SER A 23 -11.64 7.08 12.46
N LYS A 24 -11.87 7.18 11.15
CA LYS A 24 -10.91 6.83 10.10
C LYS A 24 -9.66 7.72 10.19
N VAL A 25 -8.49 7.11 9.99
CA VAL A 25 -7.17 7.75 10.01
C VAL A 25 -6.61 7.85 8.60
N PHE A 26 -6.17 9.05 8.24
CA PHE A 26 -5.43 9.33 7.01
C PHE A 26 -3.97 9.58 7.36
N MET A 27 -3.14 8.56 7.15
CA MET A 27 -1.73 8.59 7.49
C MET A 27 -0.91 9.07 6.29
N ARG A 28 -0.41 10.31 6.36
CA ARG A 28 0.44 10.91 5.34
C ARG A 28 1.90 10.89 5.81
N LEU A 29 2.61 9.84 5.43
CA LEU A 29 4.04 9.63 5.71
C LEU A 29 4.89 9.79 4.45
N SER A 30 4.36 10.45 3.42
CA SER A 30 5.05 10.64 2.15
C SER A 30 6.16 11.68 2.24
N SER A 31 7.18 11.55 1.38
CA SER A 31 8.31 12.49 1.29
C SER A 31 9.16 12.56 2.56
N ASN A 32 9.42 11.40 3.18
CA ASN A 32 10.35 11.24 4.28
C ASN A 32 11.55 10.38 3.82
N ALA A 33 12.36 9.90 4.77
CA ALA A 33 13.46 8.99 4.51
C ALA A 33 13.18 7.57 5.06
N ILE A 34 11.90 7.21 5.22
CA ILE A 34 11.49 6.01 5.96
C ILE A 34 12.04 4.77 5.25
N SER A 35 12.87 4.03 5.97
CA SER A 35 13.48 2.79 5.48
C SER A 35 12.96 1.56 6.22
N SER A 36 12.44 1.75 7.44
CA SER A 36 11.85 0.70 8.26
C SER A 36 10.72 1.21 9.14
N LEU A 37 9.87 0.28 9.58
CA LEU A 37 8.88 0.47 10.62
C LEU A 37 9.24 -0.51 11.74
N GLY A 38 9.09 -0.09 12.99
CA GLY A 38 9.27 -0.96 14.14
C GLY A 38 8.15 -1.99 14.23
N ASP A 39 8.47 -3.16 14.77
CA ASP A 39 7.63 -4.37 14.92
C ASP A 39 6.21 -4.11 15.46
N ASN A 40 6.05 -3.02 16.21
CA ASN A 40 4.79 -2.66 16.87
C ASN A 40 4.31 -1.26 16.49
N ALA A 41 4.71 -0.74 15.32
CA ALA A 41 4.34 0.60 14.87
C ALA A 41 2.80 0.81 14.87
N PHE A 42 2.03 -0.19 14.43
CA PHE A 42 0.57 -0.08 14.22
C PHE A 42 -0.31 -0.71 15.31
N ASP A 43 0.26 -1.28 16.37
CA ASP A 43 -0.47 -2.10 17.38
C ASP A 43 -1.70 -1.43 17.97
N CYS A 44 -1.62 -0.12 18.10
CA CYS A 44 -2.63 0.67 18.77
C CYS A 44 -3.73 1.16 17.81
N ILE A 45 -3.49 1.20 16.50
CA ILE A 45 -4.47 1.68 15.50
C ILE A 45 -4.70 0.71 14.33
N PRO A 46 -4.77 -0.62 14.55
CA PRO A 46 -4.76 -1.61 13.47
C PRO A 46 -5.98 -1.49 12.54
N ASN A 47 -7.12 -1.01 13.07
CA ASN A 47 -8.38 -0.94 12.35
C ASN A 47 -8.72 0.48 11.87
N ASN A 48 -7.93 1.48 12.23
CA ASN A 48 -8.28 2.89 11.98
C ASN A 48 -7.67 3.42 10.68
N VAL A 49 -6.55 2.86 10.21
CA VAL A 49 -5.85 3.38 9.01
C VAL A 49 -6.61 2.99 7.74
N HIS A 50 -7.13 4.00 7.03
CA HIS A 50 -7.84 3.82 5.76
C HIS A 50 -7.04 4.33 4.56
N TYR A 51 -6.23 5.35 4.78
CA TYR A 51 -5.32 5.91 3.80
C TYR A 51 -3.90 5.83 4.35
N LEU A 52 -3.00 5.24 3.58
CA LEU A 52 -1.59 5.13 3.92
C LEU A 52 -0.72 5.62 2.76
N GLY A 53 -0.24 6.85 2.89
CA GLY A 53 0.71 7.46 1.97
C GLY A 53 2.14 7.21 2.42
N LEU A 54 2.88 6.37 1.70
CA LEU A 54 4.29 6.04 1.94
C LEU A 54 5.16 6.37 0.72
N GLN A 55 4.62 7.04 -0.30
CA GLN A 55 5.35 7.42 -1.50
C GLN A 55 6.50 8.39 -1.20
N ASN A 56 7.58 8.34 -1.99
CA ASN A 56 8.80 9.10 -1.76
C ASN A 56 9.45 8.78 -0.40
N ASN A 57 9.81 7.52 -0.19
CA ASN A 57 10.54 7.03 0.98
C ASN A 57 11.66 6.08 0.53
N ARG A 58 12.28 5.36 1.47
CA ARG A 58 13.41 4.45 1.22
C ARG A 58 13.05 2.98 1.47
N LEU A 59 11.77 2.63 1.38
CA LEU A 59 11.29 1.27 1.62
C LEU A 59 11.79 0.31 0.53
N THR A 60 12.53 -0.72 0.92
CA THR A 60 13.00 -1.78 0.01
C THR A 60 12.05 -2.99 -0.02
N ALA A 61 11.27 -3.16 1.04
CA ALA A 61 10.16 -4.09 1.15
C ALA A 61 9.05 -3.46 2.02
N LEU A 62 7.84 -4.00 1.91
CA LEU A 62 6.77 -3.68 2.85
C LEU A 62 7.04 -4.40 4.19
N PRO A 63 7.00 -3.68 5.32
CA PRO A 63 7.26 -4.21 6.66
C PRO A 63 6.14 -5.18 7.08
N VAL A 64 6.46 -6.24 7.82
CA VAL A 64 5.51 -7.31 8.18
C VAL A 64 4.37 -6.81 9.06
N GLU A 65 4.58 -5.68 9.71
CA GLU A 65 3.66 -4.95 10.58
C GLU A 65 2.44 -4.44 9.81
N MET A 66 2.52 -4.30 8.49
CA MET A 66 1.34 -4.04 7.65
C MET A 66 0.31 -5.16 7.74
N LEU A 67 0.67 -6.36 8.20
CA LEU A 67 -0.28 -7.44 8.47
C LEU A 67 -1.28 -7.11 9.59
N LYS A 68 -0.96 -6.14 10.46
CA LYS A 68 -1.87 -5.69 11.52
C LYS A 68 -2.98 -4.77 10.99
N LEU A 69 -2.79 -4.18 9.81
CA LEU A 69 -3.75 -3.26 9.22
C LEU A 69 -4.87 -4.04 8.52
N THR A 70 -6.12 -3.72 8.85
CA THR A 70 -7.30 -4.47 8.36
C THR A 70 -8.23 -3.68 7.46
N ASN A 71 -8.10 -2.33 7.44
CA ASN A 71 -9.07 -1.43 6.80
C ASN A 71 -8.46 -0.48 5.77
N VAL A 72 -7.23 -0.72 5.32
CA VAL A 72 -6.57 0.16 4.33
C VAL A 72 -7.33 0.08 3.02
N LYS A 73 -7.83 1.22 2.57
CA LYS A 73 -8.54 1.41 1.29
C LYS A 73 -7.61 1.98 0.23
N GLU A 74 -6.73 2.90 0.62
CA GLU A 74 -5.83 3.57 -0.31
C GLU A 74 -4.38 3.43 0.16
N LEU A 75 -3.52 2.93 -0.72
CA LEU A 75 -2.10 2.70 -0.45
C LEU A 75 -1.23 3.26 -1.57
N PHE A 76 -0.32 4.16 -1.20
CA PHE A 76 0.59 4.84 -2.14
C PHE A 76 2.04 4.51 -1.79
N LEU A 77 2.75 3.91 -2.74
CA LEU A 77 4.09 3.35 -2.55
C LEU A 77 5.10 3.81 -3.60
N GLN A 78 4.72 4.65 -4.55
CA GLN A 78 5.62 5.07 -5.63
C GLN A 78 6.87 5.76 -5.08
N ASN A 79 7.93 5.78 -5.89
CA ASN A 79 9.20 6.38 -5.52
C ASN A 79 9.75 5.79 -4.21
N ASN A 80 9.62 4.47 -4.06
CA ASN A 80 10.35 3.67 -3.10
C ASN A 80 11.16 2.61 -3.85
N PRO A 81 12.35 2.22 -3.36
CA PRO A 81 13.15 1.16 -3.95
C PRO A 81 12.57 -0.25 -3.68
N LEU A 82 11.25 -0.42 -3.66
CA LEU A 82 10.58 -1.70 -3.42
C LEU A 82 10.96 -2.72 -4.49
N VAL A 83 11.45 -3.89 -4.08
CA VAL A 83 11.81 -4.98 -5.02
C VAL A 83 10.78 -6.10 -5.07
N ARG A 84 9.92 -6.21 -4.05
CA ARG A 84 8.82 -7.18 -3.99
C ARG A 84 7.67 -6.67 -3.12
N LEU A 85 6.46 -7.08 -3.48
CA LEU A 85 5.31 -7.07 -2.57
C LEU A 85 5.22 -8.44 -1.91
N ASN A 86 5.08 -8.46 -0.58
CA ASN A 86 4.91 -9.70 0.18
C ASN A 86 3.49 -10.25 -0.04
N PRO A 87 3.32 -11.51 -0.51
CA PRO A 87 2.00 -12.10 -0.73
C PRO A 87 1.11 -12.12 0.51
N LEU A 88 1.67 -12.27 1.71
CA LEU A 88 0.91 -12.24 2.95
C LEU A 88 0.31 -10.86 3.21
N ILE A 89 1.08 -9.80 2.95
CA ILE A 89 0.61 -8.41 3.10
C ILE A 89 -0.49 -8.12 2.08
N LEU A 90 -0.34 -8.59 0.83
CA LEU A 90 -1.39 -8.45 -0.18
C LEU A 90 -2.65 -9.25 0.16
N LYS A 91 -2.52 -10.44 0.74
CA LYS A 91 -3.67 -11.22 1.22
C LYS A 91 -4.41 -10.50 2.36
N GLN A 92 -3.67 -9.81 3.23
CA GLN A 92 -4.24 -9.03 4.32
C GLN A 92 -4.96 -7.77 3.83
N LEU A 93 -4.31 -6.96 2.99
CA LEU A 93 -4.84 -5.66 2.57
C LEU A 93 -5.75 -5.75 1.34
N GLY A 94 -5.58 -6.78 0.51
CA GLY A 94 -6.27 -6.92 -0.76
C GLY A 94 -7.80 -6.97 -0.70
N PRO A 95 -8.43 -7.59 0.31
CA PRO A 95 -9.88 -7.54 0.51
C PRO A 95 -10.43 -6.15 0.83
N THR A 96 -9.59 -5.17 1.16
CA THR A 96 -10.05 -3.80 1.47
C THR A 96 -9.51 -2.74 0.52
N LEU A 97 -8.36 -2.96 -0.11
CA LEU A 97 -7.73 -1.99 -1.01
C LEU A 97 -8.58 -1.73 -2.25
N THR A 98 -8.99 -0.47 -2.41
CA THR A 98 -9.71 0.04 -3.58
C THR A 98 -8.82 0.86 -4.51
N ASN A 99 -7.76 1.46 -3.96
CA ASN A 99 -6.77 2.24 -4.70
C ASN A 99 -5.36 1.81 -4.29
N LEU A 100 -4.55 1.44 -5.28
CA LEU A 100 -3.16 1.10 -5.08
C LEU A 100 -2.29 1.81 -6.11
N GLN A 101 -1.23 2.46 -5.64
CA GLN A 101 -0.24 3.07 -6.52
C GLN A 101 1.19 2.61 -6.16
N LEU A 102 1.95 2.15 -7.15
CA LEU A 102 3.29 1.57 -6.94
C LEU A 102 4.20 1.68 -8.18
N ASP A 103 5.47 1.35 -8.04
CA ASP A 103 6.41 1.30 -9.17
C ASP A 103 6.63 -0.16 -9.61
N LEU A 104 6.24 -0.52 -10.83
CA LEU A 104 6.37 -1.90 -11.30
C LEU A 104 7.78 -2.28 -11.78
N GLY A 105 8.62 -1.29 -12.09
CA GLY A 105 9.90 -1.50 -12.79
C GLY A 105 10.89 -2.42 -12.10
N ARG A 106 10.74 -2.66 -10.79
CA ARG A 106 11.63 -3.53 -10.00
C ARG A 106 11.04 -4.92 -9.73
N PHE A 107 9.77 -5.19 -10.10
CA PHE A 107 9.14 -6.49 -9.87
C PHE A 107 9.32 -7.40 -11.09
N SER A 108 10.06 -8.50 -10.94
CA SER A 108 10.18 -9.53 -11.98
C SER A 108 8.86 -10.23 -12.30
N THR A 109 8.00 -10.41 -11.29
CA THR A 109 6.66 -11.01 -11.41
C THR A 109 5.66 -10.22 -10.57
N TRP A 110 4.48 -9.92 -11.12
CA TRP A 110 3.50 -9.10 -10.42
C TRP A 110 2.05 -9.57 -10.62
N SER A 111 1.69 -10.10 -11.79
CA SER A 111 0.33 -10.56 -12.11
C SER A 111 -0.29 -11.53 -11.08
N SER A 112 0.42 -12.59 -10.67
CA SER A 112 -0.12 -13.58 -9.71
C SER A 112 -0.34 -13.01 -8.31
N LYS A 113 0.43 -11.98 -7.94
CA LYS A 113 0.39 -11.35 -6.61
C LYS A 113 -0.88 -10.51 -6.42
N PHE A 114 -1.46 -10.01 -7.52
CA PHE A 114 -2.62 -9.14 -7.49
C PHE A 114 -3.97 -9.87 -7.54
N SER A 115 -3.97 -11.20 -7.62
CA SER A 115 -5.17 -12.03 -7.42
C SER A 115 -5.87 -11.82 -6.07
N GLN A 116 -5.17 -11.26 -5.09
CA GLN A 116 -5.69 -10.95 -3.75
C GLN A 116 -6.45 -9.61 -3.69
N LEU A 117 -6.24 -8.71 -4.66
CA LEU A 117 -6.81 -7.36 -4.65
C LEU A 117 -8.23 -7.36 -5.24
N ARG A 118 -9.17 -7.94 -4.50
CA ARG A 118 -10.53 -8.23 -4.98
C ARG A 118 -11.42 -6.99 -5.11
N GLU A 119 -11.17 -5.97 -4.28
CA GLU A 119 -11.94 -4.73 -4.25
C GLU A 119 -11.27 -3.58 -5.01
N LEU A 120 -10.19 -3.87 -5.74
CA LEU A 120 -9.37 -2.83 -6.37
C LEU A 120 -10.09 -2.24 -7.58
N ASN A 121 -10.36 -0.95 -7.52
CA ASN A 121 -10.99 -0.21 -8.61
C ASN A 121 -9.98 0.63 -9.39
N TYR A 122 -8.87 0.99 -8.74
CA TYR A 122 -7.84 1.82 -9.33
C TYR A 122 -6.44 1.27 -9.04
N LEU A 123 -5.68 1.05 -10.10
CA LEU A 123 -4.27 0.70 -10.04
C LEU A 123 -3.48 1.67 -10.92
N GLU A 124 -2.56 2.42 -10.30
CA GLU A 124 -1.56 3.21 -11.03
C GLU A 124 -0.19 2.59 -10.81
N ALA A 125 0.51 2.33 -11.92
CA ALA A 125 1.85 1.79 -11.88
C ALA A 125 2.83 2.65 -12.69
N ASN A 126 3.92 3.05 -12.06
CA ASN A 126 5.00 3.76 -12.71
C ASN A 126 6.17 2.81 -13.05
N ASN A 127 7.11 3.31 -13.86
CA ASN A 127 8.33 2.59 -14.25
C ASN A 127 8.07 1.21 -14.88
N ILE A 128 6.93 1.00 -15.53
CA ILE A 128 6.58 -0.27 -16.17
C ILE A 128 7.57 -0.58 -17.30
N THR A 129 8.23 -1.73 -17.23
CA THR A 129 9.16 -2.16 -18.28
C THR A 129 8.41 -2.60 -19.54
N SER A 130 9.07 -2.59 -20.70
CA SER A 130 8.47 -3.02 -21.97
C SER A 130 7.90 -4.45 -21.90
N SER A 131 8.55 -5.35 -21.15
CA SER A 131 8.08 -6.74 -20.96
C SER A 131 6.85 -6.85 -20.04
N GLN A 132 6.59 -5.84 -19.19
CA GLN A 132 5.45 -5.82 -18.28
C GLN A 132 4.20 -5.19 -18.88
N LYS A 133 4.34 -4.31 -19.89
CA LYS A 133 3.24 -3.50 -20.45
C LYS A 133 2.02 -4.33 -20.86
N MET A 134 2.23 -5.43 -21.59
CA MET A 134 1.12 -6.26 -22.08
C MET A 134 0.32 -6.88 -20.94
N VAL A 135 1.01 -7.48 -19.97
CA VAL A 135 0.38 -8.08 -18.78
C VAL A 135 -0.33 -7.01 -17.95
N PHE A 136 0.21 -5.79 -17.93
CA PHE A 136 -0.37 -4.66 -17.18
C PHE A 136 -1.69 -4.21 -17.77
N LEU A 137 -1.73 -4.07 -19.09
CA LEU A 137 -2.96 -3.74 -19.81
C LEU A 137 -4.02 -4.85 -19.66
N ASP A 138 -3.66 -6.13 -19.77
CA ASP A 138 -4.61 -7.24 -19.54
C ASP A 138 -5.23 -7.16 -18.14
N PHE A 139 -4.42 -6.87 -17.12
CA PHE A 139 -4.90 -6.72 -15.76
C PHE A 139 -5.84 -5.51 -15.62
N LEU A 140 -5.50 -4.35 -16.18
CA LEU A 140 -6.38 -3.18 -16.16
C LEU A 140 -7.72 -3.45 -16.85
N CYS A 141 -7.71 -4.14 -18.00
CA CYS A 141 -8.94 -4.55 -18.68
C CYS A 141 -9.84 -5.38 -17.76
N ARG A 142 -9.28 -6.36 -17.04
CA ARG A 142 -10.04 -7.18 -16.07
C ARG A 142 -10.63 -6.36 -14.93
N LEU A 143 -9.86 -5.42 -14.37
CA LEU A 143 -10.35 -4.53 -13.30
C LEU A 143 -11.55 -3.70 -13.76
N THR A 144 -11.46 -3.10 -14.96
CA THR A 144 -12.54 -2.29 -15.50
C THR A 144 -13.79 -3.12 -15.79
N ALA A 145 -13.64 -4.35 -16.29
CA ALA A 145 -14.75 -5.25 -16.55
C ALA A 145 -15.48 -5.69 -15.27
N SER A 146 -14.76 -5.92 -14.16
CA SER A 146 -15.38 -6.25 -12.86
C SER A 146 -16.12 -5.07 -12.23
N SER A 147 -15.69 -3.83 -12.48
CA SER A 147 -16.36 -2.63 -11.94
C SER A 147 -17.70 -2.32 -12.62
N SER A 148 -17.91 -2.80 -13.85
CA SER A 148 -19.16 -2.63 -14.60
C SER A 148 -20.27 -3.61 -14.24
N THR A 149 -19.99 -4.65 -13.44
CA THR A 149 -20.97 -5.70 -13.09
C THR A 149 -21.71 -5.49 -11.77
N THR A 150 -21.52 -4.35 -11.07
CA THR A 150 -22.18 -4.06 -9.76
C THR A 150 -23.32 -3.05 -9.82
N HIS A 151 -23.88 -2.78 -11.00
CA HIS A 151 -25.13 -2.02 -11.13
C HIS A 151 -26.21 -2.90 -11.75
N GLY A 152 -26.97 -3.59 -10.90
CA GLY A 152 -28.14 -4.40 -11.23
C GLY A 152 -28.97 -4.66 -10.00
#